data_AF-A0A9D6U4Q5-F1
#
_entry.id   AF-A0A9D6U4Q5-F1
#
_cell.length_a   1.000
_cell.length_b   1.000
_cell.length_c   1.000
_cell.angle_alpha   90.00
_cell.angle_beta   90.00
_cell.angle_gamma   90.00
#
_symmetry.space_group_name_H-M   'P 1'
#
loop_
_entity.id
_entity.type
_entity.pdbx_description
1 polymer ?
#
loop_
_entity_poly.entity_id
_entity_poly.type
_entity_poly.pdbx_seq_one_letter_code
_entity_poly.pdbx_strand_id
1 'polypeptide(L)'
;MRTFQEIKDNYRLTDAEMETLRSLLPLVEPHADRLVSDFYHLFQQMPDAAKFLQDEARLARLTTAHRTWLLALFQGPFDERYYQRLQRIGHTHVRIGLSAHFVYVGMNLVRLQLQRIIEAEVEPRLRESSLRAMEKMLDLNLDVIARTYHEEEMRRVFLSCRLDNALIRFAHRFTFGLNMLLLLGLIGLSAGVVAVLAHDISLIFTGSPEKGLVSALGSLLILWLMIELLDAEIDRLQGGSFQLSLFVGVALVAFIRKVLVASLAHESLQVEIMYLAGILILGAIYWLVSRTESRRG
;
A
#
# COMPACT_ATOMS: atom_id res chain seq x y z
N MET A 1 -25.22 -5.97 3.75
CA MET A 1 -25.58 -4.77 4.54
C MET A 1 -26.69 -5.18 5.48
N ARG A 2 -26.67 -4.75 6.75
CA ARG A 2 -27.77 -5.05 7.68
C ARG A 2 -29.04 -4.35 7.19
N THR A 3 -30.18 -5.01 7.32
CA THR A 3 -31.47 -4.37 6.98
C THR A 3 -31.82 -3.32 8.03
N PHE A 4 -32.64 -2.33 7.69
CA PHE A 4 -33.03 -1.33 8.69
C PHE A 4 -33.82 -1.94 9.85
N GLN A 5 -34.61 -2.97 9.58
CA GLN A 5 -35.34 -3.72 10.60
C GLN A 5 -34.38 -4.37 11.62
N GLU A 6 -33.32 -5.04 11.15
CA GLU A 6 -32.29 -5.60 12.04
C GLU A 6 -31.64 -4.53 12.93
N ILE A 7 -31.39 -3.33 12.40
CA ILE A 7 -30.83 -2.22 13.18
C ILE A 7 -31.81 -1.79 14.28
N LYS A 8 -33.08 -1.57 13.93
CA LYS A 8 -34.12 -1.21 14.92
C LYS A 8 -34.25 -2.26 16.03
N ASP A 9 -34.20 -3.54 15.65
CA ASP A 9 -34.30 -4.65 16.60
C ASP A 9 -33.10 -4.69 17.56
N ASN A 10 -31.88 -4.47 17.06
CA ASN A 10 -30.67 -4.39 17.88
C ASN A 10 -30.73 -3.25 18.91
N TYR A 11 -31.28 -2.11 18.52
CA TYR A 11 -31.49 -0.95 19.42
C TYR A 11 -32.76 -1.07 20.29
N ARG A 12 -33.56 -2.11 20.09
CA ARG A 12 -34.87 -2.30 20.75
C ARG A 12 -35.75 -1.05 20.64
N LEU A 13 -35.82 -0.48 19.44
CA LEU A 13 -36.69 0.66 19.12
C LEU A 13 -38.11 0.13 18.85
N THR A 14 -38.82 -0.18 19.93
CA THR A 14 -40.18 -0.74 19.90
C THR A 14 -41.23 0.34 19.64
N ASP A 15 -42.47 -0.06 19.40
CA ASP A 15 -43.60 0.87 19.24
C ASP A 15 -43.78 1.80 20.45
N ALA A 16 -43.49 1.32 21.67
CA ALA A 16 -43.53 2.13 22.88
C ALA A 16 -42.46 3.23 22.91
N GLU A 17 -41.24 2.94 22.43
CA GLU A 17 -40.18 3.94 22.31
C GLU A 17 -40.54 4.97 21.22
N MET A 18 -41.10 4.51 20.10
CA MET A 18 -41.55 5.39 19.02
C MET A 18 -42.68 6.32 19.48
N GLU A 19 -43.61 5.84 20.29
CA GLU A 19 -44.67 6.66 20.87
C GLU A 19 -44.13 7.65 21.91
N THR A 20 -43.15 7.21 22.71
CA THR A 20 -42.44 8.10 23.64
C THR A 20 -41.76 9.24 22.86
N LEU A 21 -41.04 8.94 21.78
CA LEU A 21 -40.42 9.94 20.92
C LEU A 21 -41.45 10.93 20.34
N ARG A 22 -42.60 10.45 19.86
CA ARG A 22 -43.68 11.32 19.35
C ARG A 22 -44.20 12.28 20.41
N SER A 23 -44.35 11.82 21.65
CA SER A 23 -44.82 12.68 22.75
C SER A 23 -43.82 13.77 23.15
N LEU A 24 -42.53 13.61 22.82
CA LEU A 24 -41.49 14.63 23.02
C LEU A 24 -41.47 15.71 21.94
N LEU A 25 -42.02 15.46 20.75
CA LEU A 25 -42.04 16.43 19.65
C LEU A 25 -42.57 17.82 20.04
N PRO A 26 -43.75 17.97 20.68
CA PRO A 26 -44.27 19.29 21.05
C PRO A 26 -43.40 20.04 22.07
N LEU A 27 -42.59 19.31 22.85
CA LEU A 27 -41.63 19.91 23.80
C LEU A 27 -40.35 20.36 23.09
N VAL A 28 -39.89 19.60 22.09
CA VAL A 28 -38.63 19.89 21.38
C VAL A 28 -38.80 20.93 20.27
N GLU A 29 -39.93 20.94 19.57
CA GLU A 29 -40.17 21.80 18.40
C GLU A 29 -39.95 23.31 18.67
N PRO A 30 -40.41 23.88 19.81
CA PRO A 30 -40.15 25.29 20.15
C PRO A 30 -38.67 25.64 20.31
N HIS A 31 -37.82 24.65 20.64
CA HIS A 31 -36.38 24.83 20.82
C HIS A 31 -35.56 24.51 19.57
N ALA A 32 -36.16 23.97 18.51
CA ALA A 32 -35.45 23.44 17.35
C ALA A 32 -34.57 24.48 16.66
N ASP A 33 -35.06 25.71 16.49
CA ASP A 33 -34.29 26.77 15.83
C ASP A 33 -33.08 27.19 16.66
N ARG A 34 -33.23 27.25 17.99
CA ARG A 34 -32.13 27.54 18.91
C ARG A 34 -31.09 26.42 18.93
N LEU A 35 -31.52 25.16 18.98
CA LEU A 35 -30.65 23.98 18.94
C LEU A 35 -29.75 24.00 17.70
N VAL A 36 -30.35 24.25 16.53
CA VAL A 36 -29.61 24.30 15.26
C VAL A 36 -28.71 25.53 15.18
N SER A 37 -29.14 26.69 15.71
CA SER A 37 -28.29 27.88 15.81
C SER A 37 -27.05 27.62 16.65
N ASP A 38 -27.22 27.03 17.84
CA ASP A 38 -26.11 26.68 18.74
C ASP A 38 -25.16 25.66 18.09
N PHE A 39 -25.70 24.72 17.32
CA PHE A 39 -24.92 23.76 16.53
C PHE A 39 -24.00 24.47 15.53
N TYR A 40 -24.50 25.39 14.73
CA TYR A 40 -23.66 26.11 13.76
C TYR A 40 -22.69 27.08 14.42
N HIS A 41 -23.10 27.73 15.51
CA HIS A 41 -22.21 28.60 16.27
C HIS A 41 -20.99 27.82 16.80
N LEU A 42 -21.19 26.59 17.30
CA LEU A 42 -20.08 25.72 17.71
C LEU A 42 -19.12 25.41 16.54
N PHE A 43 -19.65 25.00 15.39
CA PHE A 43 -18.79 24.62 14.25
C PHE A 43 -18.10 25.79 13.57
N GLN A 44 -18.66 27.00 13.64
CA GLN A 44 -17.99 28.22 13.18
C GLN A 44 -16.75 28.56 13.99
N GLN A 45 -16.68 28.14 15.26
CA GLN A 45 -15.51 28.34 16.13
C GLN A 45 -14.40 27.30 15.89
N MET A 46 -14.68 26.24 15.14
CA MET A 46 -13.73 25.17 14.84
C MET A 46 -13.18 25.35 13.43
N PRO A 47 -11.90 25.74 13.24
CA PRO A 47 -11.35 26.09 11.92
C PRO A 47 -11.59 25.02 10.83
N ASP A 48 -11.43 23.75 11.22
CA ASP A 48 -11.59 22.60 10.34
C ASP A 48 -13.04 22.33 9.90
N ALA A 49 -14.02 22.77 10.68
CA ALA A 49 -15.45 22.67 10.33
C ALA A 49 -15.95 23.96 9.67
N ALA A 50 -15.49 25.12 10.14
CA ALA A 50 -15.86 26.45 9.67
C ALA A 50 -15.60 26.63 8.16
N LYS A 51 -14.58 25.97 7.60
CA LYS A 51 -14.30 25.99 6.15
C LYS A 51 -15.49 25.50 5.29
N PHE A 52 -16.38 24.68 5.85
CA PHE A 52 -17.58 24.19 5.16
C PHE A 52 -18.78 25.14 5.27
N LEU A 53 -18.66 26.20 6.06
CA LEU A 53 -19.76 27.09 6.49
C LEU A 53 -19.58 28.55 6.03
N GLN A 54 -18.66 28.83 5.11
CA GLN A 54 -18.30 30.20 4.68
C GLN A 54 -19.37 30.90 3.83
N ASP A 55 -20.22 30.13 3.14
CA ASP A 55 -21.30 30.66 2.29
C ASP A 55 -22.60 30.77 3.10
N GLU A 56 -23.10 31.99 3.29
CA GLU A 56 -24.33 32.29 4.03
C GLU A 56 -25.57 31.61 3.43
N ALA A 57 -25.68 31.55 2.10
CA ALA A 57 -26.81 30.89 1.45
C ALA A 57 -26.76 29.39 1.66
N ARG A 58 -25.55 28.81 1.68
CA ARG A 58 -25.35 27.41 2.06
C ARG A 58 -25.68 27.18 3.54
N LEU A 59 -25.23 28.05 4.43
CA LEU A 59 -25.50 27.97 5.86
C LEU A 59 -27.00 27.98 6.13
N ALA A 60 -27.76 28.89 5.52
CA ALA A 60 -29.22 28.93 5.66
C ALA A 60 -29.89 27.60 5.24
N ARG A 61 -29.49 27.04 4.08
CA ARG A 61 -29.99 25.74 3.62
C ARG A 61 -29.63 24.60 4.59
N LEU A 62 -28.41 24.63 5.13
CA LEU A 62 -27.92 23.64 6.06
C LEU A 62 -28.65 23.71 7.42
N THR A 63 -28.95 24.92 7.90
CA THR A 63 -29.80 25.19 9.07
C THR A 63 -31.19 24.58 8.88
N THR A 64 -31.85 24.84 7.75
CA THR A 64 -33.14 24.22 7.47
C THR A 64 -33.05 22.70 7.43
N ALA A 65 -32.02 22.14 6.78
CA ALA A 65 -31.83 20.69 6.70
C ALA A 65 -31.61 20.03 8.06
N HIS A 66 -30.81 20.64 8.95
CA HIS A 66 -30.59 20.13 10.31
C HIS A 66 -31.83 20.27 11.18
N ARG A 67 -32.61 21.35 11.03
CA ARG A 67 -33.91 21.48 11.69
C ARG A 67 -34.85 20.34 11.27
N THR A 68 -34.94 20.07 9.97
CA THR A 68 -35.75 18.96 9.46
C THR A 68 -35.26 17.61 9.97
N TRP A 69 -33.94 17.38 10.02
CA TRP A 69 -33.38 16.15 10.58
C TRP A 69 -33.69 16.01 12.08
N LEU A 70 -33.51 17.08 12.86
CA LEU A 70 -33.76 17.11 14.30
C LEU A 70 -35.22 16.75 14.62
N LEU A 71 -36.18 17.36 13.94
CA LEU A 71 -37.61 17.06 14.14
C LEU A 71 -37.97 15.65 13.64
N ALA A 72 -37.32 15.18 12.59
CA ALA A 72 -37.53 13.83 12.07
C ALA A 72 -37.12 12.74 13.08
N LEU A 73 -36.29 13.04 14.08
CA LEU A 73 -35.98 12.12 15.19
C LEU A 73 -37.22 11.74 16.01
N PHE A 74 -38.24 12.60 16.03
CA PHE A 74 -39.43 12.45 16.88
C PHE A 74 -40.71 12.15 16.10
N GLN A 75 -40.76 12.49 14.80
CA GLN A 75 -41.98 12.35 13.98
C GLN A 75 -42.20 10.91 13.46
N GLY A 76 -41.13 10.24 13.03
CA GLY A 76 -41.26 9.03 12.20
C GLY A 76 -42.00 9.27 10.87
N PRO A 77 -42.45 8.21 10.16
CA PRO A 77 -42.20 6.80 10.44
C PRO A 77 -40.71 6.44 10.29
N PHE A 78 -40.22 5.56 11.17
CA PHE A 78 -38.87 5.01 11.06
C PHE A 78 -38.92 3.77 10.18
N ASP A 79 -38.97 4.01 8.87
CA ASP A 79 -39.01 3.01 7.80
C ASP A 79 -37.71 3.02 6.95
N GLU A 80 -37.70 2.21 5.88
CA GLU A 80 -36.56 2.13 4.96
C GLU A 80 -36.23 3.48 4.29
N ARG A 81 -37.21 4.38 4.10
CA ARG A 81 -36.96 5.71 3.54
C ARG A 81 -36.20 6.59 4.53
N TYR A 82 -36.51 6.48 5.82
CA TYR A 82 -35.75 7.11 6.90
C TYR A 82 -34.29 6.64 6.87
N TYR A 83 -34.07 5.33 6.80
CA TYR A 83 -32.73 4.74 6.71
C TYR A 83 -31.92 5.24 5.50
N GLN A 84 -32.50 5.20 4.31
CA GLN A 84 -31.86 5.71 3.09
C GLN A 84 -31.55 7.21 3.16
N ARG A 85 -32.33 7.98 3.92
CA ARG A 85 -32.04 9.40 4.16
C ARG A 85 -30.80 9.54 5.03
N LEU A 86 -30.65 8.76 6.10
CA LEU A 86 -29.45 8.77 6.94
C LEU A 86 -28.20 8.36 6.19
N GLN A 87 -28.28 7.33 5.35
CA GLN A 87 -27.15 6.93 4.49
C GLN A 87 -26.75 8.06 3.54
N ARG A 88 -27.72 8.75 2.91
CA ARG A 88 -27.44 9.91 2.06
C ARG A 88 -26.79 11.06 2.83
N ILE A 89 -27.20 11.30 4.07
CA ILE A 89 -26.57 12.28 4.96
C ILE A 89 -25.10 11.88 5.20
N GLY A 90 -24.84 10.64 5.62
CA GLY A 90 -23.49 10.14 5.85
C GLY A 90 -22.59 10.24 4.61
N HIS A 91 -23.05 9.73 3.46
CA HIS A 91 -22.32 9.84 2.19
C HIS A 91 -22.08 11.29 1.76
N THR A 92 -23.00 12.22 2.07
CA THR A 92 -22.78 13.63 1.78
C THR A 92 -21.61 14.19 2.59
N HIS A 93 -21.53 13.85 3.89
CA HIS A 93 -20.42 14.28 4.73
C HIS A 93 -19.07 13.66 4.31
N VAL A 94 -19.08 12.37 3.96
CA VAL A 94 -17.90 11.68 3.38
C VAL A 94 -17.45 12.37 2.08
N ARG A 95 -18.40 12.67 1.18
CA ARG A 95 -18.11 13.28 -0.13
C ARG A 95 -17.50 14.67 -0.01
N ILE A 96 -17.93 15.48 0.96
CA ILE A 96 -17.32 16.80 1.20
C ILE A 96 -16.00 16.72 1.98
N GLY A 97 -15.60 15.52 2.42
CA GLY A 97 -14.38 15.33 3.22
C GLY A 97 -14.49 15.87 4.64
N LEU A 98 -15.69 15.97 5.19
CA LEU A 98 -15.88 16.33 6.60
C LEU A 98 -15.45 15.16 7.47
N SER A 99 -14.51 15.36 8.39
CA SER A 99 -14.09 14.31 9.32
C SER A 99 -15.27 13.75 10.13
N ALA A 100 -15.32 12.42 10.30
CA ALA A 100 -16.31 11.75 11.14
C ALA A 100 -16.31 12.29 12.59
N HIS A 101 -15.16 12.82 13.06
CA HIS A 101 -15.02 13.50 14.34
C HIS A 101 -16.13 14.53 14.57
N PHE A 102 -16.45 15.36 13.58
CA PHE A 102 -17.46 16.41 13.71
C PHE A 102 -18.89 15.87 13.80
N VAL A 103 -19.16 14.69 13.24
CA VAL A 103 -20.44 14.00 13.42
C VAL A 103 -20.62 13.60 14.88
N TYR A 104 -19.58 13.06 15.52
CA TYR A 104 -19.62 12.71 16.95
C TYR A 104 -19.78 13.94 17.84
N VAL A 105 -19.06 15.04 17.55
CA VAL A 105 -19.18 16.32 18.29
C VAL A 105 -20.59 16.90 18.14
N GLY A 106 -21.14 16.93 16.93
CA GLY A 106 -22.48 17.43 16.66
C GLY A 106 -23.55 16.60 17.35
N MET A 107 -23.42 15.28 17.33
CA MET A 107 -24.35 14.37 18.02
C MET A 107 -24.29 14.55 19.55
N ASN A 108 -23.10 14.77 20.12
CA ASN A 108 -22.96 15.05 21.54
C ASN A 108 -23.66 16.35 21.96
N LEU A 109 -23.51 17.43 21.18
CA LEU A 109 -24.18 18.70 21.45
C LEU A 109 -25.71 18.52 21.44
N VAL A 110 -26.24 17.89 20.39
CA VAL A 110 -27.69 17.63 20.25
C VAL A 110 -28.19 16.80 21.44
N ARG A 111 -27.46 15.75 21.83
CA ARG A 111 -27.79 14.92 22.99
C ARG A 111 -27.90 15.72 24.27
N LEU A 112 -26.89 16.53 24.59
CA LEU A 112 -26.85 17.32 25.83
C LEU A 112 -27.98 18.34 25.89
N GLN A 113 -28.31 18.98 24.76
CA GLN A 113 -29.38 19.97 24.75
C GLN A 113 -30.77 19.33 24.83
N LEU A 114 -31.01 18.21 24.13
CA LEU A 114 -32.26 17.46 24.24
C LEU A 114 -32.45 16.89 25.65
N GLN A 115 -31.38 16.39 26.28
CA GLN A 115 -31.41 15.94 27.66
C GLN A 115 -31.89 17.05 28.61
N ARG A 116 -31.37 18.29 28.46
CA ARG A 116 -31.81 19.43 29.28
C ARG A 116 -33.30 19.75 29.08
N ILE A 117 -33.80 19.67 27.84
CA ILE A 117 -35.23 19.89 27.55
C ILE A 117 -36.07 18.83 28.25
N ILE A 118 -35.68 17.56 28.16
CA ILE A 118 -36.39 16.46 28.82
C ILE A 118 -36.36 16.62 30.34
N GLU A 119 -35.21 16.96 30.92
CA GLU A 119 -35.07 17.19 32.37
C GLU A 119 -35.93 18.37 32.87
N ALA A 120 -36.10 19.40 32.04
CA ALA A 120 -36.86 20.60 32.39
C ALA A 120 -38.37 20.43 32.20
N GLU A 121 -38.80 19.83 31.08
CA GLU A 121 -40.20 19.88 30.63
C GLU A 121 -40.98 18.57 30.84
N VAL A 122 -40.29 17.43 30.98
CA VAL A 122 -40.95 16.12 31.16
C VAL A 122 -41.19 15.82 32.63
N GLU A 123 -42.36 15.24 32.94
CA GLU A 123 -42.72 14.79 34.28
C GLU A 123 -41.67 13.79 34.84
N PRO A 124 -41.25 13.89 36.12
CA PRO A 124 -40.20 13.06 36.69
C PRO A 124 -40.36 11.55 36.46
N ARG A 125 -41.60 11.04 36.47
CA ARG A 125 -41.92 9.62 36.24
C ARG A 125 -41.70 9.15 34.80
N LEU A 126 -41.72 10.06 33.82
CA LEU A 126 -41.55 9.77 32.38
C LEU A 126 -40.16 10.14 31.85
N ARG A 127 -39.32 10.79 32.67
CA ARG A 127 -37.98 11.25 32.24
C ARG A 127 -37.09 10.10 31.82
N GLU A 128 -37.04 9.03 32.61
CA GLU A 128 -36.14 7.91 32.32
C GLU A 128 -36.49 7.23 30.99
N SER A 129 -37.78 6.97 30.72
CA SER A 129 -38.22 6.41 29.45
C SER A 129 -37.98 7.37 28.29
N SER A 130 -38.18 8.67 28.50
CA SER A 130 -37.94 9.70 27.48
C SER A 130 -36.47 9.83 27.09
N LEU A 131 -35.58 9.86 28.09
CA LEU A 131 -34.13 9.90 27.87
C LEU A 131 -33.66 8.63 27.16
N ARG A 132 -34.13 7.46 27.58
CA ARG A 132 -33.80 6.18 26.94
C ARG A 132 -34.24 6.12 25.48
N ALA A 133 -35.46 6.56 25.18
CA ALA A 133 -35.99 6.61 23.82
C ALA A 133 -35.13 7.53 22.93
N MET A 134 -34.84 8.73 23.44
CA MET A 134 -33.99 9.73 22.78
C MET A 134 -32.59 9.18 22.52
N GLU A 135 -31.94 8.57 23.52
CA GLU A 135 -30.59 8.02 23.40
C GLU A 135 -30.51 6.93 22.34
N LYS A 136 -31.44 5.96 22.36
CA LYS A 136 -31.54 4.92 21.34
C LYS A 136 -31.66 5.52 19.94
N MET A 137 -32.47 6.57 19.79
CA MET A 137 -32.70 7.20 18.51
C MET A 137 -31.46 7.94 17.99
N LEU A 138 -30.77 8.69 18.87
CA LEU A 138 -29.52 9.37 18.52
C LEU A 138 -28.41 8.38 18.18
N ASP A 139 -28.27 7.30 18.95
CA ASP A 139 -27.25 6.28 18.72
C ASP A 139 -27.49 5.50 17.43
N LEU A 140 -28.75 5.19 17.10
CA LEU A 140 -29.11 4.59 15.82
C LEU A 140 -28.76 5.52 14.66
N ASN A 141 -29.05 6.82 14.77
CA ASN A 141 -28.67 7.79 13.73
C ASN A 141 -27.14 7.85 13.57
N LEU A 142 -26.43 7.86 14.69
CA LEU A 142 -24.97 7.89 14.70
C LEU A 142 -24.37 6.64 14.06
N ASP A 143 -24.88 5.45 14.39
CA ASP A 143 -24.44 4.17 13.79
C ASP A 143 -24.57 4.22 12.27
N VAL A 144 -25.76 4.56 11.75
CA VAL A 144 -26.01 4.58 10.30
C VAL A 144 -25.11 5.60 9.60
N ILE A 145 -24.93 6.80 10.16
CA ILE A 145 -24.09 7.83 9.56
C ILE A 145 -22.61 7.43 9.64
N ALA A 146 -22.11 6.98 10.79
CA ALA A 146 -20.71 6.60 10.99
C ALA A 146 -20.28 5.40 10.15
N ARG A 147 -21.19 4.45 9.88
CA ARG A 147 -20.91 3.32 8.98
C ARG A 147 -20.51 3.75 7.58
N THR A 148 -21.09 4.84 7.06
CA THR A 148 -20.72 5.34 5.72
C THR A 148 -19.27 5.80 5.64
N TYR A 149 -18.70 6.28 6.76
CA TYR A 149 -17.29 6.62 6.86
C TYR A 149 -16.40 5.39 6.88
N HIS A 150 -16.77 4.39 7.69
CA HIS A 150 -16.01 3.16 7.80
C HIS A 150 -15.97 2.40 6.46
N GLU A 151 -17.10 2.35 5.75
CA GLU A 151 -17.17 1.74 4.42
C GLU A 151 -16.24 2.41 3.40
N GLU A 152 -16.17 3.75 3.42
CA GLU A 152 -15.27 4.50 2.54
C GLU A 152 -13.78 4.34 2.93
N GLU A 153 -13.47 4.36 4.23
CA GLU A 153 -12.10 4.16 4.72
C GLU A 153 -11.59 2.76 4.35
N MET A 154 -12.39 1.72 4.60
CA MET A 154 -12.06 0.36 4.20
C MET A 154 -11.85 0.25 2.68
N ARG A 155 -12.73 0.88 1.87
CA ARG A 155 -12.59 0.91 0.41
C ARG A 155 -11.24 1.52 -0.01
N ARG A 156 -10.82 2.62 0.62
CA ARG A 156 -9.53 3.28 0.32
C ARG A 156 -8.35 2.39 0.69
N VAL A 157 -8.35 1.78 1.87
CA VAL A 157 -7.28 0.88 2.32
C VAL A 157 -7.15 -0.34 1.39
N PHE A 158 -8.27 -0.96 1.01
CA PHE A 158 -8.26 -2.08 0.08
C PHE A 158 -7.71 -1.72 -1.30
N LEU A 159 -8.04 -0.52 -1.80
CA LEU A 159 -7.52 -0.05 -3.09
C LEU A 159 -6.00 0.14 -3.04
N SER A 160 -5.46 0.79 -2.01
CA SER A 160 -4.02 0.97 -1.84
C SER A 160 -3.28 -0.37 -1.75
N CYS A 161 -3.76 -1.29 -0.90
CA CYS A 161 -3.16 -2.62 -0.76
C CYS A 161 -3.18 -3.43 -2.06
N ARG A 162 -4.25 -3.31 -2.87
CA ARG A 162 -4.34 -3.98 -4.18
C ARG A 162 -3.32 -3.42 -5.17
N LEU A 163 -3.09 -2.11 -5.17
CA LEU A 163 -2.12 -1.45 -6.03
C LEU A 163 -0.69 -1.84 -5.66
N ASP A 164 -0.34 -1.79 -4.38
CA ASP A 164 0.99 -2.19 -3.89
C ASP A 164 1.29 -3.65 -4.28
N ASN A 165 0.35 -4.56 -4.02
CA ASN A 165 0.50 -5.97 -4.40
C ASN A 165 0.55 -6.18 -5.92
N ALA A 166 -0.11 -5.33 -6.72
CA ALA A 166 -0.03 -5.40 -8.17
C ALA A 166 1.35 -4.93 -8.67
N LEU A 167 1.86 -3.83 -8.14
CA LEU A 167 3.18 -3.28 -8.47
C LEU A 167 4.30 -4.24 -8.10
N ILE A 168 4.25 -4.84 -6.90
CA ILE A 168 5.24 -5.83 -6.46
C ILE A 168 5.26 -7.05 -7.40
N ARG A 169 4.08 -7.59 -7.74
CA ARG A 169 3.98 -8.73 -8.67
C ARG A 169 4.46 -8.37 -10.08
N PHE A 170 4.17 -7.16 -10.55
CA PHE A 170 4.66 -6.68 -11.83
C PHE A 170 6.18 -6.57 -11.84
N ALA A 171 6.76 -5.95 -10.80
CA ALA A 171 8.20 -5.79 -10.66
C ALA A 171 8.92 -7.16 -10.67
N HIS A 172 8.42 -8.14 -9.89
CA HIS A 172 9.00 -9.49 -9.90
C HIS A 172 8.93 -10.15 -11.28
N ARG A 173 7.80 -10.07 -11.99
CA ARG A 173 7.66 -10.66 -13.33
C ARG A 173 8.55 -9.98 -14.36
N PHE A 174 8.67 -8.66 -14.28
CA PHE A 174 9.50 -7.89 -15.19
C PHE A 174 10.99 -8.22 -15.00
N THR A 175 11.48 -8.22 -13.75
CA THR A 175 12.85 -8.60 -13.42
C THR A 175 13.17 -10.03 -13.84
N PHE A 176 12.24 -10.97 -13.60
CA PHE A 176 12.40 -12.36 -14.06
C PHE A 176 12.53 -12.47 -15.58
N GLY A 177 11.70 -11.72 -16.33
CA GLY A 177 11.77 -11.69 -17.79
C GLY A 177 13.12 -11.16 -18.31
N LEU A 178 13.66 -10.09 -17.69
CA LEU A 178 14.98 -9.56 -18.05
C LEU A 178 16.11 -10.56 -17.80
N ASN A 179 16.11 -11.23 -16.65
CA ASN A 179 17.13 -12.23 -16.33
C ASN A 179 17.04 -13.45 -17.28
N MET A 180 15.82 -13.89 -17.65
CA MET A 180 15.65 -14.95 -18.65
C MET A 180 16.21 -14.57 -20.03
N LEU A 181 16.00 -13.32 -20.45
CA LEU A 181 16.55 -12.82 -21.71
C LEU A 181 18.09 -12.75 -21.65
N LEU A 182 18.66 -12.33 -20.52
CA LEU A 182 20.11 -12.31 -20.31
C LEU A 182 20.69 -13.72 -20.39
N LEU A 183 20.09 -14.68 -19.70
CA LEU A 183 20.51 -16.09 -19.71
C LEU A 183 20.45 -16.69 -21.10
N LEU A 184 19.36 -16.45 -21.85
CA LEU A 184 19.24 -16.92 -23.24
C LEU A 184 20.33 -16.31 -24.14
N GLY A 185 20.58 -15.01 -23.99
CA GLY A 185 21.65 -14.33 -24.73
C GLY A 185 23.03 -14.89 -24.41
N LEU A 186 23.29 -15.21 -23.14
CA LEU A 186 24.56 -15.73 -22.69
C LEU A 186 24.79 -17.19 -23.14
N ILE A 187 23.74 -18.03 -23.13
CA ILE A 187 23.79 -19.37 -23.72
C ILE A 187 24.11 -19.28 -25.22
N GLY A 188 23.45 -18.36 -25.93
CA GLY A 188 23.70 -18.13 -27.35
C GLY A 188 25.14 -17.69 -27.64
N LEU A 189 25.67 -16.77 -26.84
CA LEU A 189 27.04 -16.30 -27.00
C LEU A 189 28.07 -17.39 -26.66
N SER A 190 27.83 -18.18 -25.60
CA SER A 190 28.66 -19.33 -25.24
C SER A 190 28.72 -20.36 -26.39
N ALA A 191 27.57 -20.70 -26.99
CA ALA A 191 27.53 -21.59 -28.16
C ALA A 191 28.31 -21.03 -29.37
N GLY A 192 28.25 -19.71 -29.59
CA GLY A 192 29.04 -19.03 -30.62
C GLY A 192 30.56 -19.16 -30.39
N VAL A 193 31.01 -19.00 -29.15
CA VAL A 193 32.43 -19.17 -28.80
C VAL A 193 32.89 -20.62 -29.00
N VAL A 194 32.05 -21.61 -28.68
CA VAL A 194 32.33 -23.03 -28.97
C VAL A 194 32.52 -23.26 -30.46
N ALA A 195 31.70 -22.65 -31.31
CA ALA A 195 31.83 -22.75 -32.77
C ALA A 195 33.15 -22.14 -33.28
N VAL A 196 33.55 -20.98 -32.74
CA VAL A 196 34.85 -20.35 -33.05
C VAL A 196 36.01 -21.24 -32.62
N LEU A 197 35.94 -21.81 -31.42
CA LEU A 197 36.97 -22.74 -30.92
C LEU A 197 37.09 -23.98 -31.83
N ALA A 198 35.98 -24.56 -32.28
CA ALA A 198 35.98 -25.69 -33.20
C ALA A 198 36.64 -25.33 -34.55
N HIS A 199 36.37 -24.13 -35.07
CA HIS A 199 37.02 -23.62 -36.27
C HIS A 199 38.52 -23.41 -36.08
N ASP A 200 38.93 -22.82 -34.96
CA ASP A 200 40.34 -22.61 -34.61
C ASP A 200 41.11 -23.94 -34.50
N ILE A 201 40.49 -24.97 -33.89
CA ILE A 201 41.05 -26.32 -33.83
C ILE A 201 41.23 -26.90 -35.24
N SER A 202 40.24 -26.74 -36.12
CA SER A 202 40.34 -27.20 -37.52
C SER A 202 41.49 -26.52 -38.28
N LEU A 203 41.74 -25.24 -38.03
CA LEU A 203 42.83 -24.46 -38.65
C LEU A 203 44.23 -24.98 -38.25
N ILE A 204 44.39 -25.43 -37.00
CA ILE A 204 45.64 -26.04 -36.51
C ILE A 204 46.01 -27.28 -37.35
N PHE A 205 45.02 -28.09 -37.73
CA PHE A 205 45.22 -29.29 -38.55
C PHE A 205 45.54 -29.00 -40.02
N THR A 206 45.22 -27.81 -40.54
CA THR A 206 45.35 -27.48 -41.98
C THR A 206 46.60 -26.67 -42.38
N GLY A 207 47.47 -26.23 -41.46
CA GLY A 207 48.83 -25.78 -41.85
C GLY A 207 49.45 -24.55 -41.18
N SER A 208 48.86 -23.97 -40.12
CA SER A 208 49.52 -22.88 -39.36
C SER A 208 49.42 -23.09 -37.83
N PRO A 209 50.26 -23.95 -37.24
CA PRO A 209 50.11 -24.41 -35.86
C PRO A 209 50.30 -23.29 -34.82
N GLU A 210 51.22 -22.36 -35.03
CA GLU A 210 51.52 -21.30 -34.05
C GLU A 210 50.37 -20.29 -33.89
N LYS A 211 49.76 -19.86 -35.00
CA LYS A 211 48.63 -18.91 -34.97
C LYS A 211 47.34 -19.56 -34.48
N GLY A 212 47.10 -20.82 -34.84
CA GLY A 212 45.93 -21.57 -34.39
C GLY A 212 45.96 -21.85 -32.89
N LEU A 213 47.14 -22.15 -32.33
CA LEU A 213 47.28 -22.42 -30.89
C LEU A 213 46.96 -21.18 -30.03
N VAL A 214 47.45 -20.00 -30.42
CA VAL A 214 47.18 -18.75 -29.70
C VAL A 214 45.71 -18.35 -29.79
N SER A 215 45.07 -18.52 -30.96
CA SER A 215 43.64 -18.25 -31.14
C SER A 215 42.76 -19.21 -30.32
N ALA A 216 43.03 -20.52 -30.38
CA ALA A 216 42.28 -21.53 -29.64
C ALA A 216 42.39 -21.32 -28.12
N LEU A 217 43.57 -20.95 -27.63
CA LEU A 217 43.77 -20.64 -26.21
C LEU A 217 43.01 -19.36 -25.79
N GLY A 218 42.94 -18.36 -26.66
CA GLY A 218 42.10 -17.17 -26.47
C GLY A 218 40.60 -17.51 -26.40
N SER A 219 40.13 -18.33 -27.34
CA SER A 219 38.74 -18.80 -27.43
C SER A 219 38.34 -19.65 -26.22
N LEU A 220 39.25 -20.50 -25.70
CA LEU A 220 39.04 -21.30 -24.49
C LEU A 220 38.83 -20.44 -23.23
N LEU A 221 39.56 -19.32 -23.12
CA LEU A 221 39.44 -18.39 -21.98
C LEU A 221 38.16 -17.54 -22.05
N ILE A 222 37.75 -17.16 -23.26
CA ILE A 222 36.45 -16.51 -23.47
C ILE A 222 35.32 -17.50 -23.12
N LEU A 223 35.45 -18.76 -23.50
CA LEU A 223 34.49 -19.80 -23.16
C LEU A 223 34.39 -20.00 -21.64
N TRP A 224 35.54 -20.06 -20.96
CA TRP A 224 35.58 -20.14 -19.50
C TRP A 224 34.86 -18.95 -18.84
N LEU A 225 35.11 -17.73 -19.31
CA LEU A 225 34.43 -16.52 -18.83
C LEU A 225 32.91 -16.59 -19.05
N MET A 226 32.46 -17.19 -20.16
CA MET A 226 31.05 -17.38 -20.46
C MET A 226 30.38 -18.40 -19.56
N ILE A 227 31.07 -19.49 -19.23
CA ILE A 227 30.58 -20.48 -18.27
C ILE A 227 30.43 -19.85 -16.89
N GLU A 228 31.45 -19.12 -16.42
CA GLU A 228 31.43 -18.45 -15.12
C GLU A 228 30.29 -17.42 -15.00
N LEU A 229 30.04 -16.65 -16.07
CA LEU A 229 28.93 -15.71 -16.12
C LEU A 229 27.55 -16.40 -16.24
N LEU A 230 27.49 -17.59 -16.84
CA LEU A 230 26.26 -18.40 -16.90
C LEU A 230 25.89 -18.91 -15.52
N ASP A 231 26.86 -19.48 -14.82
CA ASP A 231 26.68 -19.97 -13.45
C ASP A 231 26.26 -18.82 -12.52
N ALA A 232 26.82 -17.62 -12.70
CA ALA A 232 26.39 -16.40 -12.02
C ALA A 232 24.89 -16.11 -12.14
N GLU A 233 24.40 -16.12 -13.38
CA GLU A 233 23.04 -15.71 -13.68
C GLU A 233 22.04 -16.81 -13.32
N ILE A 234 22.45 -18.08 -13.42
CA ILE A 234 21.68 -19.24 -12.97
C ILE A 234 21.48 -19.19 -11.45
N ASP A 235 22.53 -18.96 -10.66
CA ASP A 235 22.45 -18.84 -9.20
C ASP A 235 21.55 -17.68 -8.78
N ARG A 236 21.64 -16.55 -9.49
CA ARG A 236 20.78 -15.37 -9.26
C ARG A 236 19.30 -15.66 -9.56
N LEU A 237 19.00 -16.52 -10.53
CA LEU A 237 17.64 -16.94 -10.86
C LEU A 237 17.04 -17.93 -9.85
N GLN A 238 17.87 -18.74 -9.18
CA GLN A 238 17.43 -19.65 -8.12
C GLN A 238 17.21 -18.96 -6.77
N GLY A 239 17.36 -17.63 -6.70
CA GLY A 239 17.17 -16.83 -5.49
C GLY A 239 18.44 -16.67 -4.65
N GLY A 240 19.61 -17.01 -5.20
CA GLY A 240 20.90 -16.70 -4.58
C GLY A 240 21.18 -15.20 -4.51
N SER A 241 21.82 -14.76 -3.43
CA SER A 241 22.37 -13.41 -3.32
C SER A 241 23.57 -13.24 -4.27
N PHE A 242 23.84 -12.00 -4.71
CA PHE A 242 25.04 -11.65 -5.49
C PHE A 242 26.31 -12.13 -4.77
N GLN A 243 26.97 -13.17 -5.28
CA GLN A 243 28.22 -13.70 -4.74
C GLN A 243 29.37 -12.85 -5.29
N LEU A 244 29.90 -11.96 -4.45
CA LEU A 244 31.02 -11.09 -4.76
C LEU A 244 32.29 -11.91 -5.11
N SER A 245 32.39 -13.14 -4.59
CA SER A 245 33.46 -14.09 -4.90
C SER A 245 33.54 -14.45 -6.39
N LEU A 246 32.40 -14.55 -7.08
CA LEU A 246 32.34 -14.89 -8.51
C LEU A 246 32.93 -13.78 -9.39
N PHE A 247 32.64 -12.52 -9.05
CA PHE A 247 33.21 -11.35 -9.74
C PHE A 247 34.73 -11.26 -9.56
N VAL A 248 35.22 -11.57 -8.34
CA VAL A 248 36.66 -11.62 -8.06
C VAL A 248 37.33 -12.81 -8.77
N GLY A 249 36.63 -13.95 -8.90
CA GLY A 249 37.08 -15.12 -9.67
C GLY A 249 37.27 -14.82 -11.15
N VAL A 250 36.30 -14.14 -11.78
CA VAL A 250 36.39 -13.65 -13.16
C VAL A 250 37.60 -12.73 -13.35
N ALA A 251 37.80 -11.78 -12.44
CA ALA A 251 38.95 -10.87 -12.49
C ALA A 251 40.29 -11.61 -12.36
N LEU A 252 40.36 -12.62 -11.48
CA LEU A 252 41.56 -13.44 -11.28
C LEU A 252 41.94 -14.20 -12.56
N VAL A 253 40.98 -14.81 -13.25
CA VAL A 253 41.27 -15.56 -14.48
C VAL A 253 41.56 -14.66 -15.68
N ALA A 254 40.95 -13.48 -15.77
CA ALA A 254 41.34 -12.47 -16.75
C ALA A 254 42.81 -12.02 -16.56
N PHE A 255 43.28 -11.94 -15.31
CA PHE A 255 44.69 -11.69 -15.00
C PHE A 255 45.57 -12.88 -15.37
N ILE A 256 45.18 -14.11 -15.03
CA ILE A 256 45.89 -15.34 -15.42
C ILE A 256 46.05 -15.43 -16.94
N ARG A 257 45.02 -15.08 -17.72
CA ARG A 257 45.09 -14.97 -19.19
C ARG A 257 46.18 -14.01 -19.64
N LYS A 258 46.23 -12.79 -19.07
CA LYS A 258 47.22 -11.78 -19.46
C LYS A 258 48.63 -12.27 -19.18
N VAL A 259 48.87 -12.98 -18.08
CA VAL A 259 50.18 -13.57 -17.75
C VAL A 259 50.58 -14.61 -18.77
N LEU A 260 49.66 -15.53 -19.07
CA LEU A 260 49.95 -16.65 -19.96
C LEU A 260 50.23 -16.18 -21.40
N VAL A 261 49.48 -15.18 -21.88
CA VAL A 261 49.71 -14.56 -23.20
C VAL A 261 51.03 -13.79 -23.23
N ALA A 262 51.34 -12.98 -22.20
CA ALA A 262 52.58 -12.21 -22.13
C ALA A 262 53.82 -13.11 -22.06
N SER A 263 53.72 -14.23 -21.33
CA SER A 263 54.78 -15.24 -21.20
C SER A 263 55.05 -15.96 -22.52
N LEU A 264 53.99 -16.39 -23.23
CA LEU A 264 54.11 -17.03 -24.55
C LEU A 264 54.60 -16.06 -25.63
N ALA A 265 54.27 -14.77 -25.54
CA ALA A 265 54.70 -13.73 -26.46
C ALA A 265 56.15 -13.24 -26.24
N HIS A 266 56.87 -13.78 -25.25
CA HIS A 266 58.23 -13.36 -24.87
C HIS A 266 58.33 -11.85 -24.57
N GLU A 267 57.35 -11.28 -23.87
CA GLU A 267 57.40 -9.88 -23.44
C GLU A 267 58.41 -9.65 -22.31
N SER A 268 58.71 -8.37 -22.02
CA SER A 268 59.75 -7.99 -21.05
C SER A 268 59.49 -8.51 -19.62
N LEU A 269 60.56 -8.96 -18.95
CA LEU A 269 60.53 -9.59 -17.62
C LEU A 269 59.80 -8.76 -16.54
N GLN A 270 59.81 -7.42 -16.66
CA GLN A 270 59.12 -6.52 -15.73
C GLN A 270 57.59 -6.64 -15.81
N VAL A 271 57.05 -6.87 -17.00
CA VAL A 271 55.61 -7.00 -17.25
C VAL A 271 55.09 -8.32 -16.66
N GLU A 272 55.87 -9.39 -16.78
CA GLU A 272 55.53 -10.72 -16.23
C GLU A 272 55.47 -10.72 -14.70
N ILE A 273 56.44 -10.08 -14.03
CA ILE A 273 56.49 -9.94 -12.56
C ILE A 273 55.30 -9.11 -12.05
N MET A 274 54.93 -8.04 -12.75
CA MET A 274 53.80 -7.18 -12.36
C MET A 274 52.46 -7.94 -12.38
N TYR A 275 52.23 -8.78 -13.39
CA TYR A 275 51.00 -9.55 -13.44
C TYR A 275 50.97 -10.73 -12.44
N LEU A 276 52.12 -11.36 -12.16
CA LEU A 276 52.26 -12.36 -11.09
C LEU A 276 51.89 -11.77 -9.72
N ALA A 277 52.36 -10.55 -9.42
CA ALA A 277 51.98 -9.84 -8.20
C ALA A 277 50.47 -9.54 -8.16
N GLY A 278 49.87 -9.18 -9.30
CA GLY A 278 48.42 -8.95 -9.43
C GLY A 278 47.58 -10.19 -9.11
N ILE A 279 47.98 -11.38 -9.58
CA ILE A 279 47.31 -12.65 -9.27
C ILE A 279 47.36 -12.94 -7.77
N LEU A 280 48.50 -12.71 -7.11
CA LEU A 280 48.67 -12.94 -5.67
C LEU A 280 47.71 -12.07 -4.84
N ILE A 281 47.57 -10.79 -5.21
CA ILE A 281 46.67 -9.85 -4.54
C ILE A 281 45.21 -10.25 -4.76
N LEU A 282 44.81 -10.53 -6.01
CA LEU A 282 43.45 -10.96 -6.34
C LEU A 282 43.10 -12.29 -5.68
N GLY A 283 44.05 -13.23 -5.60
CA GLY A 283 43.87 -14.51 -4.91
C GLY A 283 43.66 -14.36 -3.40
N ALA A 284 44.36 -13.43 -2.75
CA ALA A 284 44.15 -13.10 -1.34
C ALA A 284 42.77 -12.45 -1.11
N ILE A 285 42.33 -11.56 -2.01
CA ILE A 285 40.99 -10.95 -1.95
C ILE A 285 39.90 -12.00 -2.15
N TYR A 286 40.07 -12.91 -3.12
CA TYR A 286 39.13 -14.02 -3.36
C TYR A 286 38.99 -14.91 -2.12
N TRP A 287 40.11 -15.27 -1.49
CA TRP A 287 40.12 -16.07 -0.26
C TRP A 287 39.42 -15.37 0.91
N LEU A 288 39.59 -14.05 1.04
CA LEU A 288 38.96 -13.29 2.10
C LEU A 288 37.44 -13.15 1.89
N VAL A 289 37.01 -12.84 0.66
CA VAL A 289 35.60 -12.67 0.29
C VAL A 289 34.83 -13.99 0.42
N SER A 290 35.36 -15.09 -0.13
CA SER A 290 34.73 -16.42 -0.04
C SER A 290 34.53 -16.88 1.41
N ARG A 291 35.47 -16.57 2.30
CA ARG A 291 35.38 -16.88 3.74
C ARG A 291 34.29 -16.08 4.47
N THR A 292 33.95 -14.89 3.99
CA THR A 292 32.87 -14.07 4.58
C THR A 292 31.48 -14.46 4.07
N GLU A 293 31.38 -14.90 2.82
CA GLU A 293 30.13 -15.38 2.22
C GLU A 293 29.72 -16.75 2.79
N SER A 294 30.66 -17.66 3.04
CA SER A 294 30.39 -18.97 3.66
C SER A 294 29.88 -18.90 5.12
N ARG A 295 29.92 -17.72 5.75
CA ARG A 295 29.45 -17.49 7.12
C ARG A 295 28.06 -16.85 7.18
N ARG A 296 27.48 -16.45 6.03
CA ARG A 296 26.18 -15.78 5.92
C ARG A 296 25.05 -16.65 5.34
N GLY A 297 25.38 -17.79 4.73
CA GLY A 297 24.42 -18.86 4.40
C GLY A 297 24.29 -19.85 5.56
#